data_AF-A0A7D5ZLE8-F1
#
_entry.id   AF-A0A7D5ZLE8-F1
#
_cell.length_a   1.000
_cell.length_b   1.000
_cell.length_c   1.000
_cell.angle_alpha   90.00
_cell.angle_beta   90.00
_cell.angle_gamma   90.00
#
_symmetry.space_group_name_H-M   'P 1'
#
loop_
_entity.id
_entity.type
_entity.pdbx_description
1 polymer ?
#
loop_
_entity_poly.entity_id
_entity_poly.type
_entity_poly.pdbx_seq_one_letter_code
_entity_poly.pdbx_strand_id
1 'polypeptide(L)'
;MQTAPPTSAQAPSVVTDEDANKARKAIADIERTERLVTTVLVVLGFGGLIFTAVNVTLFATDHHTHPAIAWMLDPLVSLALLGVLFIDGRLAAYGYKPGGWPFVLRWFAGLATWLMNCWASLYPDEKFTGWPANPDPAGLLLHSVIPFLVILLAEAGARYRQFCTDKKAHQKAIVAANQEQKEAKRRADAEAARQREETKHAAEEAERKRAADLAAEEKRTELEVRKARELAEAKAREIQATAEAEARRAERDRQEAEVRRRTEAEAREQQARIDRETAEHKAELERQRIITEAEAEAVKLKAEADARAAAQAREDRRRTAEARRTRTVEPTAVLPTTTAELTAETAPKATAVLPGATAETTALPAAQQTAKPRKLTAVPAAAPTAETGDVRGAEAKRKQIEEANFEAAVLQLLDDTPTRKEFAAVYGRSETWGRERYAEAEQLMAEDPGFAARVVAEAEKRGQRTAPAVAELSAG
;
A
#
# COMPACT_ATOMS: atom_id res chain seq x y z
N MET A 1 11.32 -17.30 69.00
CA MET A 1 11.62 -17.84 67.65
C MET A 1 12.36 -16.76 66.89
N GLN A 2 13.55 -17.04 66.35
CA GLN A 2 14.23 -16.11 65.45
C GLN A 2 13.73 -16.36 64.03
N THR A 3 13.26 -15.30 63.35
CA THR A 3 12.91 -15.33 61.93
C THR A 3 14.20 -15.40 61.11
N ALA A 4 14.35 -16.44 60.27
CA ALA A 4 15.45 -16.50 59.32
C ALA A 4 15.39 -15.32 58.34
N PRO A 5 16.52 -14.71 57.94
CA PRO A 5 16.53 -13.64 56.96
C PRO A 5 16.06 -14.17 55.59
N PRO A 6 15.43 -13.33 54.75
CA PRO A 6 14.99 -13.74 53.42
C PRO A 6 16.20 -14.14 52.57
N THR A 7 16.17 -15.35 52.01
CA THR A 7 17.19 -15.84 51.09
C THR A 7 17.30 -14.88 49.91
N SER A 8 18.48 -14.29 49.72
CA SER A 8 18.74 -13.43 48.57
C SER A 8 18.57 -14.22 47.29
N ALA A 9 17.69 -13.74 46.40
CA ALA A 9 17.46 -14.35 45.11
C ALA A 9 18.76 -14.31 44.30
N GLN A 10 19.44 -15.45 44.17
CA GLN A 10 20.60 -15.57 43.32
C GLN A 10 20.18 -15.26 41.87
N ALA A 11 20.82 -14.27 41.25
CA ALA A 11 20.63 -14.01 39.84
C ALA A 11 20.94 -15.29 39.05
N PRO A 12 20.14 -15.63 38.02
CA PRO A 12 20.30 -16.89 37.30
C PRO A 12 21.71 -16.99 36.72
N SER A 13 22.46 -18.02 37.10
CA SER A 13 23.84 -18.21 36.65
C SER A 13 23.87 -18.40 35.14
N VAL A 14 24.46 -17.43 34.43
CA VAL A 14 24.63 -17.45 32.97
C VAL A 14 25.35 -18.74 32.58
N VAL A 15 24.75 -19.53 31.69
CA VAL A 15 25.22 -20.88 31.40
C VAL A 15 26.27 -20.81 30.31
N THR A 16 27.54 -20.99 30.68
CA THR A 16 28.64 -20.79 29.74
C THR A 16 28.67 -21.86 28.65
N ASP A 17 29.31 -21.53 27.54
CA ASP A 17 29.59 -22.49 26.47
C ASP A 17 30.46 -23.65 26.93
N GLU A 18 31.34 -23.41 27.91
CA GLU A 18 32.14 -24.45 28.54
C GLU A 18 31.25 -25.44 29.31
N ASP A 19 30.25 -24.94 30.04
CA ASP A 19 29.30 -25.77 30.81
C ASP A 19 28.36 -26.56 29.90
N ALA A 20 27.89 -25.95 28.81
CA ALA A 20 27.14 -26.66 27.78
C ALA A 20 27.97 -27.77 27.10
N ASN A 21 29.26 -27.56 26.91
CA ASN A 21 30.15 -28.57 26.33
C ASN A 21 30.53 -29.68 27.33
N LYS A 22 30.76 -29.33 28.60
CA LYS A 22 30.87 -30.29 29.72
C LYS A 22 29.60 -31.16 29.80
N ALA A 23 28.43 -30.55 29.71
CA ALA A 23 27.13 -31.24 29.76
C ALA A 23 26.93 -32.20 28.58
N ARG A 24 27.25 -31.79 27.35
CA ARG A 24 27.25 -32.68 26.17
C ARG A 24 28.18 -33.88 26.37
N LYS A 25 29.40 -33.67 26.88
CA LYS A 25 30.34 -34.75 27.19
C LYS A 25 29.79 -35.68 28.28
N ALA A 26 29.26 -35.13 29.37
CA ALA A 26 28.67 -35.89 30.46
C ALA A 26 27.50 -36.77 29.99
N ILE A 27 26.64 -36.29 29.08
CA ILE A 27 25.58 -37.10 28.45
C ILE A 27 26.18 -38.29 27.70
N ALA A 28 27.21 -38.06 26.87
CA ALA A 28 27.86 -39.13 26.11
C ALA A 28 28.56 -40.17 27.00
N ASP A 29 29.19 -39.74 28.09
CA ASP A 29 29.85 -40.63 29.06
C ASP A 29 28.81 -41.40 29.92
N ILE A 30 27.67 -40.79 30.25
CA ILE A 30 26.52 -41.50 30.87
C ILE A 30 25.96 -42.54 29.91
N GLU A 31 25.75 -42.22 28.62
CA GLU A 31 25.25 -43.18 27.63
C GLU A 31 26.21 -44.36 27.41
N ARG A 32 27.53 -44.13 27.41
CA ARG A 32 28.54 -45.20 27.36
C ARG A 32 28.44 -46.11 28.58
N THR A 33 28.30 -45.51 29.77
CA THR A 33 28.16 -46.24 31.04
C THR A 33 26.86 -47.05 31.06
N GLU A 34 25.74 -46.46 30.63
CA GLU A 34 24.43 -47.10 30.54
C GLU A 34 24.43 -48.27 29.55
N ARG A 35 25.09 -48.14 28.40
CA ARG A 35 25.27 -49.24 27.44
C ARG A 35 26.12 -50.36 28.04
N LEU A 36 27.27 -50.05 28.64
CA LEU A 36 28.16 -51.04 29.28
C LEU A 36 27.43 -51.79 30.40
N VAL A 37 26.77 -51.06 31.30
CA VAL A 37 25.93 -51.66 32.36
C VAL A 37 24.85 -52.54 31.73
N THR A 38 24.12 -52.06 30.73
CA THR A 38 23.07 -52.87 30.07
C THR A 38 23.63 -54.14 29.42
N THR A 39 24.80 -54.09 28.77
CA THR A 39 25.46 -55.29 28.23
C THR A 39 25.84 -56.28 29.33
N VAL A 40 26.43 -55.80 30.44
CA VAL A 40 26.77 -56.66 31.59
C VAL A 40 25.53 -57.26 32.25
N LEU A 41 24.46 -56.47 32.42
CA LEU A 41 23.16 -56.93 32.91
C LEU A 41 22.57 -58.05 32.03
N VAL A 42 22.62 -57.89 30.70
CA VAL A 42 22.10 -58.87 29.75
C VAL A 42 22.95 -60.15 29.72
N VAL A 43 24.28 -60.04 29.72
CA VAL A 43 25.19 -61.20 29.73
C VAL A 43 25.05 -62.01 31.02
N LEU A 44 25.03 -61.35 32.18
CA LEU A 44 24.85 -62.02 33.47
C LEU A 44 23.44 -62.60 33.63
N GLY A 45 22.40 -61.90 33.16
CA GLY A 45 21.03 -62.41 33.16
C GLY A 45 20.86 -63.64 32.27
N PHE A 46 21.46 -63.65 31.08
CA PHE A 46 21.41 -64.78 30.15
C PHE A 46 22.24 -65.98 30.64
N GLY A 47 23.43 -65.74 31.19
CA GLY A 47 24.23 -66.79 31.83
C GLY A 47 23.53 -67.40 33.05
N GLY A 48 22.89 -66.55 33.87
CA GLY A 48 22.07 -66.99 35.00
C GLY A 48 20.86 -67.83 34.57
N LEU A 49 20.16 -67.42 33.51
CA LEU A 49 19.04 -68.18 32.92
C LEU A 49 19.45 -69.56 32.42
N ILE A 50 20.63 -69.69 31.79
CA ILE A 50 21.12 -71.01 31.35
C ILE A 50 21.41 -71.90 32.57
N PHE A 51 22.00 -71.34 33.63
CA PHE A 51 22.28 -72.07 34.86
C PHE A 51 21.00 -72.55 35.56
N THR A 52 20.00 -71.66 35.75
CA THR A 52 18.72 -72.05 36.37
C THR A 52 17.96 -73.07 35.53
N ALA A 53 17.93 -72.91 34.20
CA ALA A 53 17.24 -73.84 33.31
C ALA A 53 17.87 -75.24 33.33
N VAL A 54 19.20 -75.36 33.41
CA VAL A 54 19.87 -76.67 33.57
C VAL A 54 19.51 -77.30 34.92
N ASN A 55 19.63 -76.57 36.03
CA ASN A 55 19.35 -77.11 37.36
C ASN A 55 17.88 -77.55 37.52
N VAL A 56 16.93 -76.73 37.06
CA VAL A 56 15.50 -77.05 37.10
C VAL A 56 15.15 -78.21 36.16
N THR A 57 15.79 -78.30 34.99
CA THR A 57 15.60 -79.46 34.08
C THR A 57 16.08 -80.76 34.73
N LEU A 58 17.24 -80.75 35.40
CA LEU A 58 17.76 -81.90 36.13
C LEU A 58 16.81 -82.31 37.26
N PHE A 59 16.43 -81.37 38.13
CA PHE A 59 15.52 -81.59 39.25
C PHE A 59 14.14 -82.14 38.81
N ALA A 60 13.55 -81.58 37.76
CA ALA A 60 12.26 -82.05 37.26
C ALA A 60 12.36 -83.42 36.56
N THR A 61 13.48 -83.73 35.90
CA THR A 61 13.72 -85.06 35.30
C THR A 61 13.85 -86.14 36.38
N ASP A 62 14.56 -85.82 37.46
CA ASP A 62 14.71 -86.67 38.65
C ASP A 62 13.33 -86.98 39.26
N HIS A 63 12.50 -85.95 39.46
CA HIS A 63 11.09 -86.05 39.89
C HIS A 63 10.11 -86.53 38.80
N HIS A 64 10.60 -87.33 37.83
CA HIS A 64 9.82 -88.03 36.79
C HIS A 64 8.91 -87.13 35.92
N THR A 65 9.19 -85.82 35.86
CA THR A 65 8.44 -84.89 35.01
C THR A 65 8.82 -85.08 33.55
N HIS A 66 7.85 -85.00 32.64
CA HIS A 66 8.10 -85.15 31.20
C HIS A 66 9.16 -84.15 30.70
N PRO A 67 10.25 -84.57 30.02
CA PRO A 67 11.40 -83.71 29.74
C PRO A 67 11.09 -82.40 29.01
N ALA A 68 10.11 -82.40 28.10
CA ALA A 68 9.67 -81.17 27.42
C ALA A 68 9.02 -80.14 28.36
N ILE A 69 8.36 -80.59 29.43
CA ILE A 69 7.78 -79.71 30.46
C ILE A 69 8.90 -79.18 31.36
N ALA A 70 9.78 -80.07 31.82
CA ALA A 70 10.96 -79.73 32.63
C ALA A 70 11.80 -78.61 31.98
N TRP A 71 12.10 -78.75 30.68
CA TRP A 71 12.91 -77.79 29.93
C TRP A 71 12.21 -76.46 29.64
N MET A 72 10.88 -76.44 29.48
CA MET A 72 10.15 -75.20 29.19
C MET A 72 9.78 -74.37 30.44
N LEU A 73 9.74 -74.99 31.64
CA LEU A 73 9.24 -74.35 32.85
C LEU A 73 10.09 -73.15 33.29
N ASP A 74 11.40 -73.32 33.50
CA ASP A 74 12.26 -72.22 33.96
C ASP A 74 12.42 -71.09 32.93
N PRO A 75 12.59 -71.35 31.61
CA PRO A 75 12.57 -70.30 30.60
C PRO A 75 11.26 -69.51 30.55
N LEU A 76 10.10 -70.15 30.71
CA LEU A 76 8.80 -69.45 30.74
C LEU A 76 8.65 -68.57 31.98
N VAL A 77 8.98 -69.09 33.17
CA VAL A 77 8.93 -68.33 34.43
C VAL A 77 9.91 -67.15 34.38
N SER A 78 11.13 -67.38 33.92
CA SER A 78 12.16 -66.35 33.82
C SER A 78 11.88 -65.30 32.74
N LEU A 79 11.25 -65.68 31.61
CA LEU A 79 10.82 -64.73 30.58
C LEU A 79 9.62 -63.90 31.05
N ALA A 80 8.68 -64.50 31.77
CA ALA A 80 7.56 -63.79 32.39
C ALA A 80 8.05 -62.80 33.46
N LEU A 81 9.00 -63.21 34.32
CA LEU A 81 9.70 -62.34 35.25
C LEU A 81 10.34 -61.17 34.50
N LEU A 82 11.24 -61.45 33.55
CA LEU A 82 11.96 -60.44 32.76
C LEU A 82 11.02 -59.46 32.06
N GLY A 83 9.89 -59.95 31.53
CA GLY A 83 8.83 -59.14 30.96
C GLY A 83 8.23 -58.14 31.96
N VAL A 84 7.87 -58.59 33.17
CA VAL A 84 7.43 -57.71 34.26
C VAL A 84 8.52 -56.70 34.62
N LEU A 85 9.78 -57.12 34.80
CA LEU A 85 10.87 -56.22 35.22
C LEU A 85 11.17 -55.15 34.15
N PHE A 86 10.98 -55.50 32.87
CA PHE A 86 11.11 -54.58 31.74
C PHE A 86 9.93 -53.61 31.64
N ILE A 87 8.70 -54.09 31.84
CA ILE A 87 7.49 -53.25 31.84
C ILE A 87 7.52 -52.26 33.02
N ASP A 88 7.83 -52.71 34.23
CA ASP A 88 8.04 -51.85 35.40
C ASP A 88 9.12 -50.80 35.14
N GLY A 89 10.26 -51.22 34.56
CA GLY A 89 11.37 -50.33 34.22
C GLY A 89 11.02 -49.29 33.15
N ARG A 90 10.14 -49.65 32.20
CA ARG A 90 9.56 -48.74 31.20
C ARG A 90 8.58 -47.77 31.84
N LEU A 91 7.64 -48.25 32.64
CA LEU A 91 6.62 -47.42 33.31
C LEU A 91 7.27 -46.41 34.27
N ALA A 92 8.26 -46.83 35.06
CA ALA A 92 9.02 -45.95 35.94
C ALA A 92 9.75 -44.82 35.19
N ALA A 93 10.21 -45.07 33.95
CA ALA A 93 10.82 -44.04 33.11
C ALA A 93 9.81 -43.00 32.58
N TYR A 94 8.51 -43.30 32.61
CA TYR A 94 7.42 -42.34 32.35
C TYR A 94 6.89 -41.68 33.64
N GLY A 95 7.59 -41.82 34.77
CA GLY A 95 7.20 -41.22 36.05
C GLY A 95 6.10 -41.98 36.81
N TYR A 96 5.63 -43.12 36.29
CA TYR A 96 4.71 -43.98 37.02
C TYR A 96 5.42 -44.59 38.24
N LYS A 97 4.94 -44.29 39.45
CA LYS A 97 5.45 -44.93 40.67
C LYS A 97 4.92 -46.38 40.70
N PRO A 98 5.78 -47.40 40.58
CA PRO A 98 5.31 -48.79 40.68
C PRO A 98 4.71 -49.02 42.07
N GLY A 99 3.55 -49.66 42.12
CA GLY A 99 2.93 -50.08 43.38
C GLY A 99 3.72 -51.20 44.06
N GLY A 100 3.34 -51.55 45.29
CA GLY A 100 3.96 -52.67 46.01
C GLY A 100 3.80 -54.04 45.31
N TRP A 101 2.79 -54.20 44.45
CA TRP A 101 2.49 -55.46 43.76
C TRP A 101 3.62 -55.99 42.86
N PRO A 102 4.17 -55.25 41.88
CA PRO A 102 5.33 -55.72 41.11
C PRO A 102 6.57 -56.04 41.96
N PHE A 103 6.79 -55.32 43.08
CA PHE A 103 7.84 -55.66 44.04
C PHE A 103 7.59 -57.02 44.70
N VAL A 104 6.35 -57.27 45.18
CA VAL A 104 5.95 -58.56 45.76
C VAL A 104 6.06 -59.70 44.74
N LEU A 105 5.60 -59.50 43.50
CA LEU A 105 5.71 -60.50 42.42
C LEU A 105 7.17 -60.84 42.09
N ARG A 106 8.04 -59.82 42.00
CA ARG A 106 9.49 -59.99 41.76
C ARG A 106 10.15 -60.82 42.86
N TRP A 107 9.86 -60.52 44.13
CA TRP A 107 10.40 -61.29 45.26
C TRP A 107 9.81 -62.69 45.35
N PHE A 108 8.51 -62.87 45.13
CA PHE A 108 7.87 -64.19 45.11
C PHE A 108 8.48 -65.10 44.03
N ALA A 109 8.56 -64.62 42.79
CA ALA A 109 9.14 -65.39 41.69
C ALA A 109 10.65 -65.64 41.89
N GLY A 110 11.41 -64.64 42.36
CA GLY A 110 12.83 -64.82 42.69
C GLY A 110 13.07 -65.85 43.80
N LEU A 111 12.26 -65.83 44.86
CA LEU A 111 12.31 -66.82 45.94
C LEU A 111 11.88 -68.21 45.47
N ALA A 112 10.91 -68.32 44.56
CA ALA A 112 10.51 -69.59 43.95
C ALA A 112 11.64 -70.18 43.09
N THR A 113 12.28 -69.38 42.21
CA THR A 113 13.44 -69.82 41.41
C THR A 113 14.62 -70.20 42.30
N TRP A 114 14.91 -69.44 43.36
CA TRP A 114 15.93 -69.78 44.35
C TRP A 114 15.62 -71.11 45.05
N LEU A 115 14.39 -71.30 45.54
CA LEU A 115 13.96 -72.51 46.23
C LEU A 115 14.06 -73.75 45.32
N MET A 116 13.65 -73.65 44.05
CA MET A 116 13.79 -74.74 43.07
C MET A 116 15.26 -75.09 42.79
N ASN A 117 16.14 -74.09 42.67
CA ASN A 117 17.58 -74.33 42.48
C ASN A 117 18.24 -74.94 43.72
N CYS A 118 17.73 -74.66 44.92
CA CYS A 118 18.31 -75.11 46.19
C CYS A 118 17.64 -76.36 46.78
N TRP A 119 16.55 -76.87 46.19
CA TRP A 119 15.69 -77.89 46.81
C TRP A 119 16.44 -79.16 47.20
N ALA A 120 17.23 -79.73 46.27
CA ALA A 120 18.02 -80.93 46.49
C ALA A 120 19.10 -80.75 47.57
N SER A 121 19.66 -79.55 47.73
CA SER A 121 20.60 -79.23 48.81
C SER A 121 19.91 -78.95 50.15
N LEU A 122 18.63 -78.58 50.14
CA LEU A 122 17.85 -78.29 51.35
C LEU A 122 17.18 -79.55 51.93
N TYR A 123 16.71 -80.45 51.06
CA TYR A 123 16.05 -81.72 51.41
C TYR A 123 16.65 -82.92 50.65
N PRO A 124 17.94 -83.28 50.87
CA PRO A 124 18.55 -84.45 50.23
C PRO A 124 17.93 -85.79 50.69
N ASP A 125 17.20 -85.79 51.82
CA ASP A 125 16.43 -86.95 52.31
C ASP A 125 15.03 -87.08 51.66
N GLU A 126 14.70 -86.23 50.67
CA GLU A 126 13.39 -86.06 49.97
C GLU A 126 12.16 -85.75 50.85
N LYS A 127 12.25 -85.95 52.16
CA LYS A 127 11.15 -85.81 53.13
C LYS A 127 10.96 -84.36 53.54
N PHE A 128 9.84 -83.77 53.15
CA PHE A 128 9.41 -82.45 53.64
C PHE A 128 8.97 -82.51 55.11
N THR A 129 9.92 -82.35 56.03
CA THR A 129 9.69 -82.32 57.48
C THR A 129 9.39 -80.92 58.05
N GLY A 130 9.21 -79.91 57.19
CA GLY A 130 8.99 -78.50 57.56
C GLY A 130 10.25 -77.78 58.08
N TRP A 131 11.16 -78.51 58.72
CA TRP A 131 12.53 -78.10 58.99
C TRP A 131 13.50 -79.12 58.34
N PRO A 132 14.57 -78.68 57.64
CA PRO A 132 15.52 -79.59 57.01
C PRO A 132 16.37 -80.29 58.07
N ALA A 133 16.48 -81.62 58.00
CA ALA A 133 17.24 -82.42 58.95
C ALA A 133 18.75 -82.43 58.63
N ASN A 134 19.11 -82.62 57.36
CA ASN A 134 20.49 -82.72 56.87
C ASN A 134 20.74 -81.82 55.63
N PRO A 135 20.58 -80.48 55.73
CA PRO A 135 20.85 -79.61 54.58
C PRO A 135 22.35 -79.62 54.23
N ASP A 136 22.69 -79.67 52.95
CA ASP A 136 24.06 -79.46 52.45
C ASP A 136 24.34 -77.94 52.35
N PRO A 137 25.19 -77.36 53.23
CA PRO A 137 25.49 -75.94 53.19
C PRO A 137 26.35 -75.55 51.98
N ALA A 138 27.13 -76.47 51.40
CA ALA A 138 28.00 -76.19 50.27
C ALA A 138 27.21 -76.12 48.96
N GLY A 139 26.38 -77.12 48.69
CA GLY A 139 25.42 -77.10 47.58
C GLY A 139 24.40 -75.98 47.71
N LEU A 140 23.88 -75.72 48.93
CA LEU A 140 22.96 -74.61 49.17
C LEU A 140 23.63 -73.27 48.81
N LEU A 141 24.87 -73.03 49.25
CA LEU A 141 25.62 -71.82 48.90
C LEU A 141 25.86 -71.72 47.39
N LEU A 142 26.33 -72.80 46.76
CA LEU A 142 26.68 -72.84 45.33
C LEU A 142 25.48 -72.53 44.44
N HIS A 143 24.33 -73.18 44.69
CA HIS A 143 23.10 -72.95 43.92
C HIS A 143 22.39 -71.64 44.30
N SER A 144 22.68 -71.04 45.47
CA SER A 144 22.14 -69.75 45.88
C SER A 144 22.77 -68.55 45.15
N VAL A 145 24.07 -68.59 44.88
CA VAL A 145 24.84 -67.41 44.41
C VAL A 145 24.25 -66.83 43.11
N ILE A 146 23.91 -67.66 42.12
CA ILE A 146 23.42 -67.18 40.82
C ILE A 146 22.00 -66.58 40.91
N PRO A 147 20.98 -67.24 41.50
CA PRO A 147 19.67 -66.63 41.74
C PRO A 147 19.74 -65.31 42.51
N PHE A 148 20.48 -65.25 43.63
CA PHE A 148 20.61 -63.99 44.39
C PHE A 148 21.30 -62.89 43.58
N LEU A 149 22.35 -63.23 42.81
CA LEU A 149 23.02 -62.29 41.93
C LEU A 149 22.03 -61.75 40.89
N VAL A 150 21.26 -62.59 40.20
CA VAL A 150 20.26 -62.15 39.20
C VAL A 150 19.19 -61.24 39.82
N ILE A 151 18.66 -61.57 41.00
CA ILE A 151 17.63 -60.76 41.69
C ILE A 151 18.18 -59.38 42.09
N LEU A 152 19.34 -59.34 42.75
CA LEU A 152 20.00 -58.10 43.18
C LEU A 152 20.42 -57.24 42.00
N LEU A 153 20.97 -57.86 40.95
CA LEU A 153 21.40 -57.21 39.72
C LEU A 153 20.22 -56.60 38.95
N ALA A 154 19.06 -57.26 38.97
CA ALA A 154 17.84 -56.74 38.36
C ALA A 154 17.26 -55.53 39.12
N GLU A 155 17.33 -55.50 40.46
CA GLU A 155 16.97 -54.32 41.27
C GLU A 155 17.96 -53.16 41.03
N ALA A 156 19.27 -53.44 41.10
CA ALA A 156 20.31 -52.46 40.82
C ALA A 156 20.17 -51.87 39.41
N GLY A 157 19.88 -52.69 38.40
CA GLY A 157 19.64 -52.26 37.02
C GLY A 157 18.45 -51.30 36.86
N ALA A 158 17.42 -51.39 37.72
CA ALA A 158 16.34 -50.41 37.75
C ALA A 158 16.80 -49.07 38.34
N ARG A 159 17.48 -49.10 39.49
CA ARG A 159 18.07 -47.90 40.14
C ARG A 159 19.05 -47.17 39.22
N TYR A 160 19.94 -47.89 38.54
CA TYR A 160 20.90 -47.30 37.61
C TYR A 160 20.22 -46.60 36.43
N ARG A 161 19.17 -47.20 35.83
CA ARG A 161 18.42 -46.56 34.74
C ARG A 161 17.71 -45.27 35.18
N GLN A 162 17.14 -45.25 36.39
CA GLN A 162 16.56 -44.03 36.97
C GLN A 162 17.64 -42.95 37.14
N PHE A 163 18.73 -43.25 37.86
CA PHE A 163 19.85 -42.32 38.07
C PHE A 163 20.45 -41.79 36.76
N CYS A 164 20.69 -42.64 35.77
CA CYS A 164 21.17 -42.23 34.46
C CYS A 164 20.17 -41.33 33.73
N THR A 165 18.85 -41.57 33.87
CA THR A 165 17.80 -40.74 33.29
C THR A 165 17.75 -39.35 33.93
N ASP A 166 17.75 -39.29 35.26
CA ASP A 166 17.74 -38.02 36.02
C ASP A 166 18.98 -37.16 35.72
N LYS A 167 20.17 -37.79 35.68
CA LYS A 167 21.41 -37.10 35.32
C LYS A 167 21.41 -36.65 33.86
N LYS A 168 20.91 -37.45 32.91
CA LYS A 168 20.73 -37.03 31.51
C LYS A 168 19.75 -35.87 31.39
N ALA A 169 18.64 -35.87 32.14
CA ALA A 169 17.65 -34.78 32.13
C ALA A 169 18.26 -33.46 32.64
N HIS A 170 18.98 -33.50 33.77
CA HIS A 170 19.68 -32.33 34.31
C HIS A 170 20.73 -31.77 33.34
N GLN A 171 21.57 -32.62 32.74
CA GLN A 171 22.56 -32.15 31.75
C GLN A 171 21.90 -31.62 30.46
N LYS A 172 20.76 -32.19 30.02
CA LYS A 172 19.99 -31.66 28.89
C LYS A 172 19.40 -30.28 29.19
N ALA A 173 18.97 -30.00 30.42
CA ALA A 173 18.49 -28.67 30.81
C ALA A 173 19.60 -27.60 30.72
N ILE A 174 20.83 -27.93 31.13
CA ILE A 174 22.00 -27.04 30.98
C ILE A 174 22.27 -26.74 29.49
N VAL A 175 22.23 -27.77 28.63
CA VAL A 175 22.42 -27.59 27.18
C VAL A 175 21.30 -26.75 26.55
N ALA A 176 20.05 -26.94 26.97
CA ALA A 176 18.91 -26.17 26.49
C ALA A 176 19.01 -24.69 26.90
N ALA A 177 19.34 -24.40 28.17
CA ALA A 177 19.49 -23.04 28.67
C ALA A 177 20.61 -22.26 27.94
N ASN A 178 21.73 -22.90 27.61
CA ASN A 178 22.78 -22.26 26.80
C ASN A 178 22.32 -22.00 25.35
N GLN A 179 21.49 -22.88 24.76
CA GLN A 179 20.91 -22.64 23.44
C GLN A 179 19.90 -21.48 23.47
N GLU A 180 19.01 -21.45 24.46
CA GLU A 180 18.05 -20.36 24.67
C GLU A 180 18.75 -19.01 24.87
N GLN A 181 19.79 -18.96 25.70
CA GLN A 181 20.60 -17.74 25.90
C GLN A 181 21.31 -17.30 24.59
N LYS A 182 21.73 -18.23 23.73
CA LYS A 182 22.27 -17.92 22.39
C LYS A 182 21.22 -17.42 21.41
N GLU A 183 20.03 -18.00 21.42
CA GLU A 183 18.93 -17.55 20.57
C GLU A 183 18.40 -16.18 20.99
N ALA A 184 18.24 -15.95 22.31
CA ALA A 184 17.91 -14.64 22.87
C ALA A 184 18.98 -13.59 22.52
N LYS A 185 20.27 -13.91 22.68
CA LYS A 185 21.35 -13.01 22.25
C LYS A 185 21.29 -12.73 20.74
N ARG A 186 21.09 -13.73 19.88
CA ARG A 186 20.98 -13.53 18.43
C ARG A 186 19.78 -12.68 18.03
N ARG A 187 18.66 -12.73 18.77
CA ARG A 187 17.51 -11.84 18.58
C ARG A 187 17.88 -10.40 18.96
N ALA A 188 18.44 -10.19 20.15
CA ALA A 188 18.90 -8.87 20.61
C ALA A 188 19.97 -8.25 19.69
N ASP A 189 20.96 -9.03 19.23
CA ASP A 189 21.98 -8.57 18.27
C ASP A 189 21.35 -8.19 16.91
N ALA A 190 20.31 -8.89 16.46
CA ALA A 190 19.58 -8.59 15.21
C ALA A 190 18.62 -7.40 15.34
N GLU A 191 17.97 -7.22 16.49
CA GLU A 191 17.15 -6.05 16.82
C GLU A 191 18.03 -4.80 16.92
N ALA A 192 19.17 -4.89 17.58
CA ALA A 192 20.17 -3.82 17.63
C ALA A 192 20.77 -3.51 16.24
N ALA A 193 20.86 -4.48 15.34
CA ALA A 193 21.24 -4.24 13.94
C ALA A 193 20.14 -3.46 13.19
N ARG A 194 18.88 -3.87 13.30
CA ARG A 194 17.73 -3.15 12.68
C ARG A 194 17.62 -1.72 13.17
N GLN A 195 17.72 -1.49 14.48
CA GLN A 195 17.73 -0.13 15.05
C GLN A 195 18.89 0.74 14.52
N ARG A 196 20.05 0.14 14.20
CA ARG A 196 21.17 0.84 13.55
C ARG A 196 20.97 1.09 12.06
N GLU A 197 20.09 0.36 11.39
CA GLU A 197 19.69 0.60 9.99
C GLU A 197 18.56 1.65 9.92
N GLU A 198 17.55 1.53 10.78
CA GLU A 198 16.48 2.51 10.96
C GLU A 198 17.02 3.89 11.35
N THR A 199 17.94 3.98 12.31
CA THR A 199 18.55 5.27 12.69
C THR A 199 19.45 5.86 11.60
N LYS A 200 20.08 5.04 10.76
CA LYS A 200 20.80 5.52 9.56
C LYS A 200 19.84 6.07 8.53
N HIS A 201 18.78 5.34 8.17
CA HIS A 201 17.80 5.81 7.20
C HIS A 201 17.05 7.06 7.69
N ALA A 202 16.74 7.17 8.98
CA ALA A 202 16.19 8.38 9.57
C ALA A 202 17.17 9.57 9.48
N ALA A 203 18.48 9.34 9.65
CA ALA A 203 19.50 10.36 9.47
C ALA A 203 19.65 10.78 7.98
N GLU A 204 19.70 9.82 7.06
CA GLU A 204 19.72 10.05 5.61
C GLU A 204 18.48 10.83 5.14
N GLU A 205 17.29 10.50 5.66
CA GLU A 205 16.05 11.21 5.33
C GLU A 205 16.04 12.63 5.90
N ALA A 206 16.53 12.82 7.12
CA ALA A 206 16.68 14.15 7.73
C ALA A 206 17.71 15.01 6.98
N GLU A 207 18.79 14.43 6.46
CA GLU A 207 19.77 15.10 5.61
C GLU A 207 19.15 15.48 4.25
N ARG A 208 18.46 14.54 3.59
CA ARG A 208 17.73 14.81 2.33
C ARG A 208 16.67 15.91 2.49
N LYS A 209 15.96 15.94 3.61
CA LYS A 209 15.00 17.02 3.94
C LYS A 209 15.71 18.36 4.05
N ARG A 210 16.77 18.47 4.85
CA ARG A 210 17.59 19.70 4.97
C ARG A 210 18.15 20.16 3.62
N ALA A 211 18.63 19.24 2.78
CA ALA A 211 19.12 19.56 1.44
C ALA A 211 17.99 20.06 0.50
N ALA A 212 16.79 19.47 0.60
CA ALA A 212 15.62 19.92 -0.16
C ALA A 212 15.09 21.28 0.33
N ASP A 213 15.12 21.54 1.63
CA ASP A 213 14.73 22.82 2.24
C ASP A 213 15.69 23.94 1.79
N LEU A 214 17.01 23.70 1.86
CA LEU A 214 18.03 24.63 1.35
C LEU A 214 17.86 24.90 -0.16
N ALA A 215 17.68 23.85 -0.98
CA ALA A 215 17.44 24.01 -2.41
C ALA A 215 16.08 24.69 -2.75
N ALA A 216 15.13 24.69 -1.81
CA ALA A 216 13.88 25.45 -1.94
C ALA A 216 14.06 26.91 -1.50
N GLU A 217 14.93 27.20 -0.54
CA GLU A 217 15.33 28.56 -0.15
C GLU A 217 16.15 29.24 -1.26
N GLU A 218 17.15 28.56 -1.82
CA GLU A 218 17.90 29.03 -2.99
C GLU A 218 16.97 29.42 -4.15
N LYS A 219 16.02 28.55 -4.51
CA LYS A 219 15.02 28.85 -5.56
C LYS A 219 14.09 30.01 -5.22
N ARG A 220 13.78 30.26 -3.94
CA ARG A 220 13.03 31.46 -3.53
C ARG A 220 13.87 32.71 -3.74
N THR A 221 15.12 32.72 -3.31
CA THR A 221 16.01 33.88 -3.52
C THR A 221 16.27 34.14 -5.01
N GLU A 222 16.47 33.11 -5.84
CA GLU A 222 16.58 33.26 -7.30
C GLU A 222 15.30 33.86 -7.92
N LEU A 223 14.12 33.38 -7.52
CA LEU A 223 12.84 33.92 -8.00
C LEU A 223 12.60 35.37 -7.52
N GLU A 224 13.08 35.75 -6.34
CA GLU A 224 12.99 37.12 -5.83
C GLU A 224 13.96 38.07 -6.54
N VAL A 225 15.22 37.65 -6.76
CA VAL A 225 16.20 38.38 -7.58
C VAL A 225 15.68 38.55 -9.01
N ARG A 226 15.09 37.51 -9.59
CA ARG A 226 14.46 37.56 -10.91
C ARG A 226 13.28 38.55 -10.95
N LYS A 227 12.35 38.51 -9.99
CA LYS A 227 11.24 39.47 -9.89
C LYS A 227 11.74 40.90 -9.70
N ALA A 228 12.75 41.11 -8.87
CA ALA A 228 13.37 42.43 -8.68
C ALA A 228 13.98 42.97 -9.98
N ARG A 229 14.64 42.11 -10.76
CA ARG A 229 15.15 42.44 -12.09
C ARG A 229 14.03 42.74 -13.10
N GLU A 230 13.00 41.90 -13.16
CA GLU A 230 11.84 42.12 -14.06
C GLU A 230 11.11 43.42 -13.72
N LEU A 231 10.96 43.77 -12.43
CA LEU A 231 10.44 45.07 -11.97
C LEU A 231 11.35 46.26 -12.31
N ALA A 232 12.68 46.08 -12.24
CA ALA A 232 13.64 47.12 -12.62
C ALA A 232 13.64 47.36 -14.14
N GLU A 233 13.63 46.30 -14.95
CA GLU A 233 13.51 46.39 -16.41
C GLU A 233 12.15 46.97 -16.84
N ALA A 234 11.05 46.66 -16.13
CA ALA A 234 9.73 47.26 -16.39
C ALA A 234 9.74 48.77 -16.15
N LYS A 235 10.28 49.23 -15.00
CA LYS A 235 10.43 50.66 -14.68
C LYS A 235 11.36 51.38 -15.67
N ALA A 236 12.43 50.73 -16.11
CA ALA A 236 13.31 51.31 -17.13
C ALA A 236 12.59 51.53 -18.47
N ARG A 237 11.72 50.58 -18.88
CA ARG A 237 10.88 50.73 -20.09
C ARG A 237 9.81 51.82 -19.92
N GLU A 238 9.23 51.97 -18.74
CA GLU A 238 8.27 53.04 -18.42
C GLU A 238 8.92 54.44 -18.52
N ILE A 239 10.14 54.59 -18.00
CA ILE A 239 10.93 55.82 -18.10
C ILE A 239 11.32 56.12 -19.56
N GLN A 240 11.69 55.09 -20.34
CA GLN A 240 11.99 55.26 -21.77
C GLN A 240 10.74 55.62 -22.58
N ALA A 241 9.61 54.96 -22.34
CA ALA A 241 8.36 55.21 -23.06
C ALA A 241 7.78 56.61 -22.75
N THR A 242 7.92 57.11 -21.52
CA THR A 242 7.51 58.48 -21.16
C THR A 242 8.41 59.52 -21.84
N ALA A 243 9.74 59.35 -21.81
CA ALA A 243 10.67 60.24 -22.51
C ALA A 243 10.46 60.24 -24.04
N GLU A 244 10.19 59.07 -24.66
CA GLU A 244 9.91 59.00 -26.09
C GLU A 244 8.55 59.62 -26.44
N ALA A 245 7.52 59.45 -25.60
CA ALA A 245 6.23 60.09 -25.77
C ALA A 245 6.30 61.63 -25.64
N GLU A 246 7.20 62.14 -24.81
CA GLU A 246 7.48 63.58 -24.65
C GLU A 246 8.25 64.13 -25.87
N ALA A 247 9.29 63.43 -26.35
CA ALA A 247 10.00 63.79 -27.58
C ALA A 247 9.05 63.85 -28.79
N ARG A 248 8.17 62.85 -28.93
CA ARG A 248 7.12 62.79 -29.97
C ARG A 248 6.05 63.88 -29.79
N ARG A 249 5.94 64.60 -28.67
CA ARG A 249 5.08 65.79 -28.53
C ARG A 249 5.83 67.02 -29.05
N ALA A 250 7.02 67.27 -28.52
CA ALA A 250 7.87 68.39 -28.92
C ALA A 250 8.21 68.42 -30.43
N GLU A 251 8.20 67.28 -31.11
CA GLU A 251 8.35 67.22 -32.58
C GLU A 251 7.08 67.64 -33.34
N ARG A 252 5.89 67.27 -32.86
CA ARG A 252 4.62 67.71 -33.47
C ARG A 252 4.41 69.22 -33.28
N ASP A 253 4.71 69.74 -32.10
CA ASP A 253 4.62 71.17 -31.79
C ASP A 253 5.49 72.02 -32.75
N ARG A 254 6.64 71.49 -33.18
CA ARG A 254 7.52 72.11 -34.20
C ARG A 254 6.91 72.06 -35.60
N GLN A 255 6.34 70.92 -35.99
CA GLN A 255 5.71 70.76 -37.31
C GLN A 255 4.47 71.66 -37.46
N GLU A 256 3.62 71.75 -36.43
CA GLU A 256 2.46 72.65 -36.42
C GLU A 256 2.88 74.13 -36.46
N ALA A 257 3.95 74.50 -35.76
CA ALA A 257 4.51 75.86 -35.80
C ALA A 257 5.08 76.23 -37.19
N GLU A 258 5.64 75.27 -37.94
CA GLU A 258 6.10 75.54 -39.31
C GLU A 258 4.94 75.68 -40.31
N VAL A 259 3.94 74.78 -40.24
CA VAL A 259 2.73 74.85 -41.09
C VAL A 259 2.04 76.21 -40.90
N ARG A 260 1.87 76.64 -39.65
CA ARG A 260 1.24 77.94 -39.33
C ARG A 260 1.99 79.14 -39.93
N ARG A 261 3.32 79.10 -39.99
CA ARG A 261 4.11 80.17 -40.61
C ARG A 261 3.94 80.22 -42.14
N ARG A 262 3.71 79.08 -42.80
CA ARG A 262 3.43 79.04 -44.25
C ARG A 262 2.05 79.63 -44.56
N THR A 263 1.01 79.20 -43.83
CA THR A 263 -0.35 79.73 -44.04
C THR A 263 -0.47 81.23 -43.71
N GLU A 264 0.24 81.72 -42.69
CA GLU A 264 0.30 83.17 -42.37
C GLU A 264 1.09 84.01 -43.39
N ALA A 265 1.95 83.39 -44.21
CA ALA A 265 2.64 84.04 -45.33
C ALA A 265 1.77 84.09 -46.59
N GLU A 266 1.19 82.94 -46.97
CA GLU A 266 0.29 82.81 -48.13
C GLU A 266 -0.92 83.75 -48.05
N ALA A 267 -1.52 83.90 -46.85
CA ALA A 267 -2.62 84.84 -46.62
C ALA A 267 -2.24 86.31 -46.86
N ARG A 268 -1.00 86.72 -46.56
CA ARG A 268 -0.52 88.09 -46.81
C ARG A 268 -0.29 88.35 -48.29
N GLU A 269 0.19 87.35 -49.02
CA GLU A 269 0.39 87.45 -50.47
C GLU A 269 -0.95 87.55 -51.23
N GLN A 270 -1.97 86.78 -50.80
CA GLN A 270 -3.33 86.89 -51.36
C GLN A 270 -3.95 88.28 -51.12
N GLN A 271 -3.86 88.81 -49.89
CA GLN A 271 -4.38 90.17 -49.60
C GLN A 271 -3.69 91.23 -50.46
N ALA A 272 -2.34 91.18 -50.54
CA ALA A 272 -1.54 92.10 -51.36
C ALA A 272 -1.74 91.95 -52.89
N ARG A 273 -2.58 91.00 -53.33
CA ARG A 273 -3.04 90.83 -54.71
C ARG A 273 -4.40 91.53 -54.93
N ILE A 274 -5.36 91.27 -54.02
CA ILE A 274 -6.68 91.89 -53.99
C ILE A 274 -6.57 93.43 -53.89
N ASP A 275 -5.64 93.92 -53.08
CA ASP A 275 -5.39 95.35 -52.89
C ASP A 275 -4.85 96.05 -54.16
N ARG A 276 -4.25 95.30 -55.11
CA ARG A 276 -3.82 95.83 -56.42
C ARG A 276 -4.95 95.82 -57.43
N GLU A 277 -5.65 94.68 -57.54
CA GLU A 277 -6.78 94.51 -58.46
C GLU A 277 -7.88 95.54 -58.19
N THR A 278 -8.13 95.88 -56.92
CA THR A 278 -9.07 96.95 -56.53
C THR A 278 -8.55 98.37 -56.80
N ALA A 279 -7.23 98.62 -56.72
CA ALA A 279 -6.64 99.90 -57.08
C ALA A 279 -6.67 100.14 -58.60
N GLU A 280 -6.38 99.12 -59.41
CA GLU A 280 -6.43 99.16 -60.87
C GLU A 280 -7.87 99.40 -61.38
N HIS A 281 -8.86 98.67 -60.84
CA HIS A 281 -10.27 98.87 -61.18
C HIS A 281 -10.77 100.29 -60.81
N LYS A 282 -10.23 100.90 -59.74
CA LYS A 282 -10.58 102.27 -59.36
C LYS A 282 -10.02 103.31 -60.33
N ALA A 283 -8.77 103.13 -60.79
CA ALA A 283 -8.14 104.01 -61.76
C ALA A 283 -8.84 103.96 -63.14
N GLU A 284 -9.35 102.81 -63.54
CA GLU A 284 -10.06 102.65 -64.82
C GLU A 284 -11.45 103.34 -64.82
N LEU A 285 -12.18 103.28 -63.71
CA LEU A 285 -13.44 104.05 -63.54
C LEU A 285 -13.22 105.57 -63.60
N GLU A 286 -12.07 106.05 -63.11
CA GLU A 286 -11.71 107.47 -63.14
C GLU A 286 -11.35 107.95 -64.56
N ARG A 287 -10.69 107.10 -65.36
CA ARG A 287 -10.46 107.33 -66.80
C ARG A 287 -11.77 107.41 -67.59
N GLN A 288 -12.70 106.49 -67.34
CA GLN A 288 -14.00 106.47 -68.03
C GLN A 288 -14.80 107.75 -67.75
N ARG A 289 -14.78 108.27 -66.52
CA ARG A 289 -15.42 109.57 -66.20
C ARG A 289 -14.87 110.72 -67.04
N ILE A 290 -13.55 110.88 -67.09
CA ILE A 290 -12.87 111.95 -67.85
C ILE A 290 -13.26 111.91 -69.34
N ILE A 291 -13.38 110.71 -69.92
CA ILE A 291 -13.85 110.54 -71.31
C ILE A 291 -15.30 111.00 -71.45
N THR A 292 -16.22 110.56 -70.59
CA THR A 292 -17.64 110.95 -70.66
C THR A 292 -17.89 112.43 -70.43
N GLU A 293 -17.08 113.11 -69.62
CA GLU A 293 -17.19 114.56 -69.40
C GLU A 293 -16.70 115.34 -70.64
N ALA A 294 -15.60 114.91 -71.27
CA ALA A 294 -15.12 115.51 -72.52
C ALA A 294 -16.12 115.34 -73.69
N GLU A 295 -16.78 114.19 -73.79
CA GLU A 295 -17.86 113.96 -74.78
C GLU A 295 -19.08 114.86 -74.51
N ALA A 296 -19.45 115.08 -73.24
CA ALA A 296 -20.56 115.96 -72.87
C ALA A 296 -20.29 117.44 -73.22
N GLU A 297 -19.06 117.92 -73.09
CA GLU A 297 -18.69 119.28 -73.52
C GLU A 297 -18.66 119.42 -75.04
N ALA A 298 -18.14 118.42 -75.77
CA ALA A 298 -18.16 118.39 -77.23
C ALA A 298 -19.60 118.45 -77.80
N VAL A 299 -20.55 117.76 -77.16
CA VAL A 299 -21.98 117.81 -77.54
C VAL A 299 -22.59 119.19 -77.29
N LYS A 300 -22.25 119.88 -76.19
CA LYS A 300 -22.71 121.26 -75.93
C LYS A 300 -22.21 122.25 -76.98
N LEU A 301 -20.90 122.22 -77.29
CA LEU A 301 -20.29 123.10 -78.29
C LEU A 301 -20.92 122.89 -79.68
N LYS A 302 -21.20 121.63 -80.04
CA LYS A 302 -21.88 121.31 -81.30
C LYS A 302 -23.33 121.83 -81.32
N ALA A 303 -24.09 121.65 -80.24
CA ALA A 303 -25.46 122.14 -80.14
C ALA A 303 -25.57 123.68 -80.25
N GLU A 304 -24.59 124.42 -79.73
CA GLU A 304 -24.57 125.89 -79.87
C GLU A 304 -24.22 126.35 -81.30
N ALA A 305 -23.33 125.63 -81.98
CA ALA A 305 -23.04 125.87 -83.40
C ALA A 305 -24.26 125.56 -84.29
N ASP A 306 -24.92 124.43 -84.06
CA ASP A 306 -26.13 124.02 -84.78
C ASP A 306 -27.29 124.99 -84.54
N ALA A 307 -27.41 125.58 -83.33
CA ALA A 307 -28.41 126.61 -83.04
C ALA A 307 -28.18 127.91 -83.85
N ARG A 308 -26.93 128.34 -84.02
CA ARG A 308 -26.57 129.52 -84.84
C ARG A 308 -26.81 129.25 -86.33
N ALA A 309 -26.45 128.06 -86.81
CA ALA A 309 -26.75 127.62 -88.18
C ALA A 309 -28.27 127.51 -88.44
N ALA A 310 -29.05 127.01 -87.48
CA ALA A 310 -30.50 126.91 -87.58
C ALA A 310 -31.22 128.27 -87.61
N ALA A 311 -30.63 129.33 -87.05
CA ALA A 311 -31.13 130.69 -87.18
C ALA A 311 -30.97 131.20 -88.62
N GLN A 312 -29.76 131.13 -89.19
CA GLN A 312 -29.50 131.52 -90.58
C GLN A 312 -30.32 130.69 -91.57
N ALA A 313 -30.43 129.38 -91.36
CA ALA A 313 -31.25 128.50 -92.19
C ALA A 313 -32.75 128.80 -92.14
N ARG A 314 -33.28 129.54 -91.15
CA ARG A 314 -34.68 130.01 -91.15
C ARG A 314 -34.88 131.24 -92.03
N GLU A 315 -33.90 132.14 -92.08
CA GLU A 315 -33.86 133.30 -92.98
C GLU A 315 -33.91 132.82 -94.45
N ASP A 316 -33.02 131.88 -94.82
CA ASP A 316 -32.93 131.34 -96.18
C ASP A 316 -34.10 130.41 -96.54
N ARG A 317 -34.65 129.64 -95.59
CA ARG A 317 -35.86 128.83 -95.83
C ARG A 317 -37.08 129.69 -96.12
N ARG A 318 -37.18 130.92 -95.59
CA ARG A 318 -38.26 131.85 -95.97
C ARG A 318 -38.12 132.37 -97.40
N ARG A 319 -36.92 132.33 -97.99
CA ARG A 319 -36.67 132.67 -99.41
C ARG A 319 -36.79 131.49 -100.37
N THR A 320 -36.75 130.25 -99.87
CA THR A 320 -36.75 129.03 -100.72
C THR A 320 -38.03 128.19 -100.60
N ALA A 321 -38.86 128.39 -99.58
CA ALA A 321 -40.14 127.70 -99.43
C ALA A 321 -41.19 127.99 -100.52
N GLU A 322 -40.96 128.98 -101.38
CA GLU A 322 -41.80 129.29 -102.55
C GLU A 322 -41.54 128.34 -103.74
N ALA A 323 -40.47 127.52 -103.69
CA ALA A 323 -40.07 126.62 -104.77
C ALA A 323 -39.99 125.14 -104.32
N ARG A 324 -40.89 124.30 -104.88
CA ARG A 324 -41.01 122.83 -104.68
C ARG A 324 -41.42 122.42 -103.24
N ARG A 325 -42.51 121.71 -102.96
CA ARG A 325 -43.46 120.95 -103.81
C ARG A 325 -42.80 119.92 -104.74
N THR A 326 -42.37 118.75 -104.21
CA THR A 326 -42.78 117.38 -104.65
C THR A 326 -41.89 116.23 -104.09
N ARG A 327 -42.54 115.05 -103.83
CA ARG A 327 -42.02 113.65 -103.83
C ARG A 327 -41.43 113.02 -102.53
N THR A 328 -41.75 111.73 -102.31
CA THR A 328 -41.44 110.83 -101.16
C THR A 328 -40.47 109.67 -101.52
N VAL A 329 -39.88 108.93 -100.56
CA VAL A 329 -40.30 107.62 -99.93
C VAL A 329 -39.37 107.39 -98.70
N GLU A 330 -39.74 106.92 -97.49
CA GLU A 330 -40.36 105.65 -96.98
C GLU A 330 -39.41 104.42 -96.82
N PRO A 331 -39.64 103.43 -95.90
CA PRO A 331 -38.58 102.78 -95.08
C PRO A 331 -38.65 101.22 -94.99
N THR A 332 -38.27 100.61 -93.83
CA THR A 332 -38.57 99.19 -93.33
C THR A 332 -37.45 98.13 -93.52
N ALA A 333 -37.32 96.97 -92.82
CA ALA A 333 -37.34 96.55 -91.37
C ALA A 333 -36.92 95.03 -91.26
N VAL A 334 -37.58 94.19 -90.42
CA VAL A 334 -37.53 92.68 -90.31
C VAL A 334 -36.73 92.08 -89.08
N LEU A 335 -36.73 90.74 -88.88
CA LEU A 335 -36.97 90.02 -87.60
C LEU A 335 -36.21 88.64 -87.41
N PRO A 336 -36.31 87.90 -86.26
CA PRO A 336 -35.30 86.93 -85.73
C PRO A 336 -35.72 85.41 -85.62
N THR A 337 -35.52 84.73 -84.45
CA THR A 337 -35.79 83.30 -84.03
C THR A 337 -34.74 82.21 -84.43
N THR A 338 -34.59 81.00 -83.83
CA THR A 338 -35.46 80.08 -83.02
C THR A 338 -34.70 79.18 -81.98
N THR A 339 -35.28 78.06 -81.45
CA THR A 339 -34.90 77.33 -80.20
C THR A 339 -34.98 75.77 -80.28
N ALA A 340 -34.56 75.02 -79.23
CA ALA A 340 -34.76 73.56 -78.90
C ALA A 340 -33.63 72.56 -79.35
N GLU A 341 -33.42 71.30 -78.84
CA GLU A 341 -34.11 70.42 -77.84
C GLU A 341 -33.23 69.18 -77.35
N LEU A 342 -33.79 68.32 -76.46
CA LEU A 342 -33.57 66.84 -76.25
C LEU A 342 -32.43 66.20 -75.38
N THR A 343 -32.57 64.88 -75.06
CA THR A 343 -31.99 64.12 -73.90
C THR A 343 -31.83 62.58 -74.10
N ALA A 344 -31.06 61.83 -73.24
CA ALA A 344 -31.40 60.50 -72.58
C ALA A 344 -30.25 59.44 -72.27
N GLU A 345 -30.50 58.60 -71.22
CA GLU A 345 -30.26 57.11 -71.02
C GLU A 345 -28.95 56.41 -70.47
N THR A 346 -29.11 55.42 -69.53
CA THR A 346 -28.50 54.03 -69.36
C THR A 346 -28.17 53.52 -67.89
N ALA A 347 -28.24 52.19 -67.60
CA ALA A 347 -28.00 51.46 -66.29
C ALA A 347 -27.91 49.88 -66.48
N PRO A 348 -28.15 48.89 -65.54
CA PRO A 348 -28.01 48.66 -64.05
C PRO A 348 -27.38 47.26 -63.62
N LYS A 349 -27.24 46.84 -62.30
CA LYS A 349 -27.29 45.39 -61.80
C LYS A 349 -27.13 45.03 -60.26
N ALA A 350 -27.85 43.95 -59.82
CA ALA A 350 -27.66 42.99 -58.65
C ALA A 350 -27.94 43.46 -57.17
N THR A 351 -28.04 42.68 -56.04
CA THR A 351 -27.81 41.23 -55.63
C THR A 351 -28.63 40.78 -54.35
N ALA A 352 -28.44 39.58 -53.72
CA ALA A 352 -29.11 39.01 -52.49
C ALA A 352 -28.16 38.03 -51.67
N VAL A 353 -28.44 37.22 -50.61
CA VAL A 353 -29.64 36.62 -49.88
C VAL A 353 -29.28 36.09 -48.42
N LEU A 354 -30.12 35.29 -47.69
CA LEU A 354 -29.92 34.77 -46.27
C LEU A 354 -30.06 33.19 -46.04
N PRO A 355 -30.64 32.55 -44.96
CA PRO A 355 -29.94 31.54 -44.10
C PRO A 355 -30.67 30.16 -43.81
N GLY A 356 -30.20 29.30 -42.87
CA GLY A 356 -30.88 28.05 -42.42
C GLY A 356 -30.23 27.26 -41.23
N ALA A 357 -30.94 26.27 -40.60
CA ALA A 357 -30.53 25.52 -39.38
C ALA A 357 -31.21 24.10 -39.20
N THR A 358 -31.12 23.46 -37.99
CA THR A 358 -31.74 22.18 -37.47
C THR A 358 -30.95 20.85 -37.66
N ALA A 359 -31.18 19.70 -36.98
CA ALA A 359 -31.54 19.33 -35.56
C ALA A 359 -31.54 17.76 -35.35
N GLU A 360 -31.65 17.27 -34.08
CA GLU A 360 -32.08 15.90 -33.61
C GLU A 360 -31.14 14.65 -33.87
N THR A 361 -31.33 13.42 -33.31
CA THR A 361 -31.55 12.90 -31.92
C THR A 361 -31.57 11.32 -31.89
N THR A 362 -31.61 10.64 -30.72
CA THR A 362 -32.31 9.34 -30.34
C THR A 362 -31.51 8.13 -29.72
N ALA A 363 -32.09 7.54 -28.64
CA ALA A 363 -32.20 6.10 -28.26
C ALA A 363 -31.22 5.34 -27.31
N LEU A 364 -31.85 4.51 -26.44
CA LEU A 364 -31.35 3.37 -25.62
C LEU A 364 -32.14 2.09 -26.02
N PRO A 365 -31.80 0.88 -25.54
CA PRO A 365 -32.70 0.19 -24.59
C PRO A 365 -32.01 -0.73 -23.55
N ALA A 366 -32.79 -1.49 -22.75
CA ALA A 366 -32.36 -2.32 -21.61
C ALA A 366 -33.09 -3.69 -21.52
N ALA A 367 -32.70 -4.57 -20.57
CA ALA A 367 -33.36 -5.86 -20.24
C ALA A 367 -33.15 -6.27 -18.75
N GLN A 368 -33.84 -7.32 -18.27
CA GLN A 368 -34.01 -7.68 -16.83
C GLN A 368 -34.01 -9.22 -16.55
N GLN A 369 -34.30 -9.61 -15.29
CA GLN A 369 -34.76 -10.92 -14.74
C GLN A 369 -33.68 -11.89 -14.22
N THR A 370 -33.85 -12.75 -13.19
CA THR A 370 -34.84 -12.93 -12.07
C THR A 370 -34.17 -13.75 -10.92
N ALA A 371 -34.85 -13.98 -9.78
CA ALA A 371 -34.36 -14.76 -8.61
C ALA A 371 -35.03 -16.17 -8.53
N LYS A 372 -34.84 -17.08 -7.54
CA LYS A 372 -34.38 -17.01 -6.11
C LYS A 372 -34.11 -18.45 -5.58
N PRO A 373 -33.05 -18.74 -4.79
CA PRO A 373 -33.30 -19.17 -3.39
C PRO A 373 -32.20 -18.78 -2.37
N ARG A 374 -32.41 -19.08 -1.08
CA ARG A 374 -31.50 -18.74 0.05
C ARG A 374 -30.68 -19.96 0.48
N LYS A 375 -29.35 -19.83 0.55
CA LYS A 375 -28.41 -20.80 1.17
C LYS A 375 -27.56 -20.08 2.22
N LEU A 376 -26.81 -20.85 3.03
CA LEU A 376 -25.68 -20.34 3.82
C LEU A 376 -24.75 -19.50 2.93
N THR A 377 -24.21 -18.41 3.47
CA THR A 377 -23.41 -17.42 2.74
C THR A 377 -22.00 -17.94 2.48
N ALA A 378 -21.87 -18.91 1.57
CA ALA A 378 -20.57 -19.35 1.08
C ALA A 378 -19.86 -18.16 0.41
N VAL A 379 -18.67 -17.81 0.92
CA VAL A 379 -17.73 -16.93 0.23
C VAL A 379 -17.48 -17.53 -1.17
N PRO A 380 -17.57 -16.75 -2.26
CA PRO A 380 -17.46 -17.31 -3.60
C PRO A 380 -16.10 -17.98 -3.80
N ALA A 381 -16.12 -19.30 -4.00
CA ALA A 381 -14.92 -20.08 -4.23
C ALA A 381 -14.21 -19.58 -5.50
N ALA A 382 -13.06 -18.92 -5.32
CA ALA A 382 -12.23 -18.47 -6.43
C ALA A 382 -11.79 -19.68 -7.26
N ALA A 383 -12.03 -19.64 -8.57
CA ALA A 383 -11.59 -20.69 -9.48
C ALA A 383 -10.06 -20.84 -9.40
N PRO A 384 -9.51 -22.07 -9.54
CA PRO A 384 -8.08 -22.33 -9.39
C PRO A 384 -7.29 -21.80 -10.60
N THR A 385 -7.01 -20.51 -10.61
CA THR A 385 -6.05 -19.90 -11.54
C THR A 385 -4.63 -20.29 -11.14
N ALA A 386 -3.92 -20.90 -12.09
CA ALA A 386 -2.51 -21.27 -11.93
C ALA A 386 -1.61 -20.04 -11.81
N GLU A 387 -0.39 -20.26 -11.30
CA GLU A 387 0.50 -19.19 -10.85
C GLU A 387 1.05 -18.33 -11.99
N THR A 388 0.92 -17.00 -11.89
CA THR A 388 1.99 -16.06 -12.25
C THR A 388 1.71 -14.64 -11.74
N GLY A 389 2.65 -14.08 -10.96
CA GLY A 389 2.93 -12.63 -10.89
C GLY A 389 1.92 -11.63 -10.30
N ASP A 390 0.61 -11.91 -10.21
CA ASP A 390 -0.36 -10.88 -9.80
C ASP A 390 -0.33 -10.57 -8.29
N VAL A 391 0.10 -9.34 -7.96
CA VAL A 391 0.11 -8.78 -6.60
C VAL A 391 -1.28 -8.77 -5.97
N ARG A 392 -2.35 -8.58 -6.76
CA ARG A 392 -3.74 -8.65 -6.27
C ARG A 392 -4.09 -10.04 -5.71
N GLY A 393 -3.47 -11.09 -6.26
CA GLY A 393 -3.59 -12.45 -5.76
C GLY A 393 -2.95 -12.67 -4.39
N ALA A 394 -1.96 -11.86 -3.99
CA ALA A 394 -1.36 -11.93 -2.66
C ALA A 394 -2.24 -11.25 -1.61
N GLU A 395 -2.80 -10.08 -1.91
CA GLU A 395 -3.71 -9.35 -1.03
C GLU A 395 -5.01 -10.14 -0.79
N ALA A 396 -5.62 -10.69 -1.85
CA ALA A 396 -6.80 -11.55 -1.75
C ALA A 396 -6.54 -12.80 -0.88
N LYS A 397 -5.35 -13.41 -0.97
CA LYS A 397 -4.96 -14.56 -0.12
C LYS A 397 -4.80 -14.16 1.34
N ARG A 398 -4.22 -12.99 1.65
CA ARG A 398 -4.13 -12.48 3.03
C ARG A 398 -5.51 -12.25 3.63
N LYS A 399 -6.38 -11.56 2.91
CA LYS A 399 -7.77 -11.30 3.36
C LYS A 399 -8.55 -12.60 3.60
N GLN A 400 -8.38 -13.63 2.76
CA GLN A 400 -8.99 -14.95 2.98
C GLN A 400 -8.48 -15.63 4.27
N ILE A 401 -7.21 -15.45 4.64
CA ILE A 401 -6.63 -16.01 5.87
C ILE A 401 -7.12 -15.22 7.10
N GLU A 402 -7.17 -13.89 7.03
CA GLU A 402 -7.71 -13.03 8.09
C GLU A 402 -9.19 -13.32 8.36
N GLU A 403 -10.00 -13.47 7.31
CA GLU A 403 -11.41 -13.85 7.38
C GLU A 403 -11.60 -15.26 7.96
N ALA A 404 -10.72 -16.21 7.64
CA ALA A 404 -10.74 -17.56 8.22
C ALA A 404 -10.32 -17.60 9.69
N ASN A 405 -9.29 -16.85 10.11
CA ASN A 405 -8.90 -16.75 11.51
C ASN A 405 -10.01 -16.10 12.36
N PHE A 406 -10.69 -15.09 11.81
CA PHE A 406 -11.84 -14.47 12.47
C PHE A 406 -13.03 -15.43 12.59
N GLU A 407 -13.38 -16.14 11.53
CA GLU A 407 -14.47 -17.14 11.54
C GLU A 407 -14.17 -18.29 12.54
N ALA A 408 -12.92 -18.78 12.57
CA ALA A 408 -12.47 -19.80 13.51
C ALA A 408 -12.60 -19.35 14.98
N ALA A 409 -12.23 -18.10 15.29
CA ALA A 409 -12.38 -17.52 16.63
C ALA A 409 -13.85 -17.38 17.05
N VAL A 410 -14.73 -16.95 16.13
CA VAL A 410 -16.18 -16.82 16.39
C VAL A 410 -16.82 -18.20 16.64
N LEU A 411 -16.42 -19.24 15.91
CA LEU A 411 -16.91 -20.61 16.12
C LEU A 411 -16.41 -21.21 17.45
N GLN A 412 -15.16 -20.95 17.85
CA GLN A 412 -14.65 -21.33 19.18
C GLN A 412 -15.46 -20.69 20.31
N LEU A 413 -15.79 -19.40 20.20
CA LEU A 413 -16.51 -18.67 21.25
C LEU A 413 -18.00 -19.06 21.37
N LEU A 414 -18.57 -19.67 20.33
CA LEU A 414 -19.96 -20.16 20.31
C LEU A 414 -20.11 -21.62 20.79
N ASP A 415 -19.01 -22.32 21.05
CA ASP A 415 -18.92 -23.79 21.26
C ASP A 415 -19.43 -24.64 20.07
N ASP A 416 -19.83 -23.98 18.97
CA ASP A 416 -20.19 -24.57 17.68
C ASP A 416 -18.92 -24.75 16.83
N THR A 417 -17.99 -25.58 17.30
CA THR A 417 -16.75 -25.88 16.57
C THR A 417 -16.94 -27.07 15.62
N PRO A 418 -17.14 -26.86 14.30
CA PRO A 418 -17.11 -27.96 13.33
C PRO A 418 -15.74 -28.64 13.32
N THR A 419 -15.65 -29.87 12.81
CA THR A 419 -14.35 -30.53 12.76
C THR A 419 -13.39 -29.73 11.87
N ARG A 420 -12.10 -29.74 12.21
CA ARG A 420 -11.04 -29.02 11.47
C ARG A 420 -11.03 -29.33 9.97
N LYS A 421 -11.53 -30.51 9.59
CA LYS A 421 -11.71 -30.98 8.22
C LYS A 421 -12.91 -30.32 7.52
N GLU A 422 -14.05 -30.19 8.20
CA GLU A 422 -15.23 -29.50 7.68
C GLU A 422 -14.99 -28.00 7.54
N PHE A 423 -14.37 -27.36 8.55
CA PHE A 423 -13.96 -25.97 8.47
C PHE A 423 -13.02 -25.72 7.27
N ALA A 424 -11.97 -26.54 7.11
CA ALA A 424 -11.06 -26.41 5.98
C ALA A 424 -11.74 -26.65 4.61
N ALA A 425 -12.75 -27.52 4.55
CA ALA A 425 -13.50 -27.79 3.32
C ALA A 425 -14.28 -26.58 2.80
N VAL A 426 -14.79 -25.71 3.69
CA VAL A 426 -15.46 -24.43 3.30
C VAL A 426 -14.53 -23.54 2.47
N TYR A 427 -13.23 -23.53 2.80
CA TYR A 427 -12.20 -22.74 2.12
C TYR A 427 -11.48 -23.52 0.99
N GLY A 428 -11.85 -24.77 0.72
CA GLY A 428 -11.17 -25.64 -0.24
C GLY A 428 -9.74 -26.02 0.17
N ARG A 429 -9.47 -26.20 1.46
CA ARG A 429 -8.14 -26.45 2.05
C ARG A 429 -8.06 -27.81 2.76
N SER A 430 -6.85 -28.18 3.17
CA SER A 430 -6.58 -29.42 3.93
C SER A 430 -6.85 -29.24 5.43
N GLU A 431 -7.06 -30.35 6.16
CA GLU A 431 -7.28 -30.32 7.62
C GLU A 431 -6.13 -29.62 8.38
N THR A 432 -4.88 -29.78 7.92
CA THR A 432 -3.72 -29.10 8.50
C THR A 432 -3.88 -27.58 8.47
N TRP A 433 -4.33 -27.03 7.34
CA TRP A 433 -4.60 -25.59 7.21
C TRP A 433 -5.73 -25.15 8.15
N GLY A 434 -6.80 -25.95 8.30
CA GLY A 434 -7.85 -25.67 9.28
C GLY A 434 -7.34 -25.69 10.72
N ARG A 435 -6.45 -26.64 11.06
CA ARG A 435 -5.78 -26.74 12.36
C ARG A 435 -4.91 -25.52 12.67
N GLU A 436 -4.18 -25.01 11.68
CA GLU A 436 -3.40 -23.78 11.80
C GLU A 436 -4.30 -22.57 12.07
N ARG A 437 -5.38 -22.37 11.30
CA ARG A 437 -6.26 -21.20 11.49
C ARG A 437 -6.90 -21.18 12.89
N TYR A 438 -7.29 -22.33 13.44
CA TYR A 438 -7.80 -22.41 14.83
C TYR A 438 -6.73 -22.07 15.90
N ALA A 439 -5.45 -22.37 15.65
CA ALA A 439 -4.36 -22.04 16.57
C ALA A 439 -3.95 -20.56 16.46
N GLU A 440 -3.92 -20.01 15.23
CA GLU A 440 -3.72 -18.57 15.00
C GLU A 440 -4.89 -17.74 15.55
N ALA A 441 -6.13 -18.24 15.45
CA ALA A 441 -7.31 -17.61 16.06
C ALA A 441 -7.16 -17.50 17.59
N GLU A 442 -6.79 -18.61 18.25
CA GLU A 442 -6.54 -18.65 19.70
C GLU A 442 -5.41 -17.69 20.11
N GLN A 443 -4.31 -17.63 19.34
CA GLN A 443 -3.21 -16.68 19.57
C GLN A 443 -3.64 -15.22 19.37
N LEU A 444 -4.36 -14.90 18.29
CA LEU A 444 -4.85 -13.54 18.01
C LEU A 444 -5.86 -13.06 19.06
N MET A 445 -6.69 -13.96 19.61
CA MET A 445 -7.59 -13.66 20.74
C MET A 445 -6.82 -13.31 22.03
N ALA A 446 -5.60 -13.82 22.21
CA ALA A 446 -4.74 -13.52 23.35
C ALA A 446 -3.84 -12.28 23.14
N GLU A 447 -3.42 -12.01 21.90
CA GLU A 447 -2.45 -10.95 21.58
C GLU A 447 -3.10 -9.60 21.17
N ASP A 448 -4.26 -9.59 20.50
CA ASP A 448 -4.97 -8.37 20.07
C ASP A 448 -6.35 -8.24 20.76
N PRO A 449 -6.48 -7.42 21.83
CA PRO A 449 -7.76 -7.12 22.46
C PRO A 449 -8.80 -6.50 21.50
N GLY A 450 -8.36 -5.82 20.44
CA GLY A 450 -9.22 -5.27 19.39
C GLY A 450 -9.70 -6.31 18.39
N PHE A 451 -8.98 -7.41 18.18
CA PHE A 451 -9.47 -8.62 17.50
C PHE A 451 -10.50 -9.32 18.40
N ALA A 452 -10.16 -9.57 19.66
CA ALA A 452 -11.05 -10.24 20.61
C ALA A 452 -12.40 -9.52 20.78
N ALA A 453 -12.41 -8.19 20.92
CA ALA A 453 -13.64 -7.41 21.01
C ALA A 453 -14.53 -7.53 19.76
N ARG A 454 -13.94 -7.63 18.56
CA ARG A 454 -14.68 -7.84 17.30
C ARG A 454 -15.27 -9.25 17.21
N VAL A 455 -14.52 -10.26 17.66
CA VAL A 455 -14.98 -11.66 17.70
C VAL A 455 -16.17 -11.82 18.65
N VAL A 456 -16.07 -11.25 19.86
CA VAL A 456 -17.18 -11.25 20.84
C VAL A 456 -18.43 -10.60 20.25
N ALA A 457 -18.31 -9.40 19.67
CA ALA A 457 -19.46 -8.69 19.09
C ALA A 457 -20.13 -9.44 17.92
N GLU A 458 -19.36 -10.17 17.10
CA GLU A 458 -19.95 -11.01 16.04
C GLU A 458 -20.57 -12.30 16.60
N ALA A 459 -19.96 -12.92 17.61
CA ALA A 459 -20.50 -14.10 18.29
C ALA A 459 -21.83 -13.78 18.98
N GLU A 460 -21.94 -12.68 19.74
CA GLU A 460 -23.20 -12.21 20.33
C GLU A 460 -24.27 -12.00 19.26
N LYS A 461 -23.92 -11.33 18.16
CA LYS A 461 -24.78 -11.08 17.00
C LYS A 461 -25.20 -12.35 16.24
N ARG A 462 -24.48 -13.46 16.38
CA ARG A 462 -24.87 -14.79 15.88
C ARG A 462 -25.75 -15.55 16.90
N GLY A 463 -25.39 -15.55 18.18
CA GLY A 463 -26.19 -16.16 19.25
C GLY A 463 -27.59 -15.55 19.36
N GLN A 464 -27.72 -14.23 19.21
CA GLN A 464 -29.01 -13.52 19.13
C GLN A 464 -29.86 -13.92 17.91
N ARG A 465 -29.27 -14.53 16.86
CA ARG A 465 -29.99 -15.03 15.68
C ARG A 465 -30.38 -16.51 15.80
N THR A 466 -29.63 -17.32 16.53
CA THR A 466 -29.99 -18.73 16.76
C THR A 466 -31.04 -18.87 17.85
N ALA A 467 -30.99 -18.07 18.91
CA ALA A 467 -31.96 -18.08 20.01
C ALA A 467 -33.45 -18.06 19.58
N PRO A 468 -33.93 -17.15 18.70
CA PRO A 468 -35.33 -17.16 18.27
C PRO A 468 -35.68 -18.35 17.36
N ALA A 469 -34.74 -18.88 16.58
CA ALA A 469 -35.00 -19.97 15.64
C ALA A 469 -35.22 -21.33 16.33
N VAL A 470 -34.58 -21.56 17.48
CA VAL A 470 -34.79 -22.76 18.29
C VAL A 470 -36.15 -22.74 18.99
N ALA A 471 -36.68 -21.54 19.31
CA ALA A 471 -38.00 -21.39 19.95
C ALA A 471 -39.16 -21.80 19.02
N GLU A 472 -39.10 -21.47 17.73
CA GLU A 472 -40.11 -21.90 16.75
C GLU A 472 -40.04 -23.41 16.45
N LEU A 473 -38.83 -23.99 16.44
CA LEU A 473 -38.62 -25.42 16.18
C LEU A 473 -38.95 -26.35 17.37
N SER A 474 -39.25 -25.78 18.55
CA SER A 474 -39.71 -26.53 19.73
C SER A 474 -41.23 -26.43 19.96
N ALA A 475 -41.98 -25.86 19.00
CA ALA A 475 -43.39 -25.51 19.13
C ALA A 475 -44.31 -26.17 18.08
N GLY A 476 -43.83 -27.18 17.35
CA GLY A 476 -44.56 -27.96 16.35
C GLY A 476 -44.07 -29.39 16.24
#